data_AF-A0A482WB72-F1
#
_entry.id   AF-A0A482WB72-F1
#
_cell.length_a   1.000
_cell.length_b   1.000
_cell.length_c   1.000
_cell.angle_alpha   90.00
_cell.angle_beta   90.00
_cell.angle_gamma   90.00
#
_symmetry.space_group_name_H-M   'P 1'
#
loop_
_entity.id
_entity.type
_entity.pdbx_description
1 polymer ?
#
loop_
_entity_poly.entity_id
_entity_poly.type
_entity_poly.pdbx_seq_one_letter_code
_entity_poly.pdbx_strand_id
1 'polypeptide(L)'
;MIIKYNGENSQYKVKTKCLPFDAACNTNNGTKIRLITLNEIAENNGNITVTINLDVGESENVNEEVLKCLECPVCQQLMRPPIYQCTTGHSFCNICRTKLNECTTCRQPLSNTRNFSLEGFTAFVKYSCAYNQFGCNAIFAVNEISQHERSCEFKVYPCPISSCDYVAKYFAVKSHFKEMHNDCLVESTIYQGDFDPRYNCCTSETVKYLFEHCNIYKFTFKRSNEVCSFQVRILNDVDTNSKFFYVVSISDPERKQRKMTKSNLCLTRDVPITDYNVVSFLYSDLLSYRDFSNNDQIVYCCEIYEFKPVML
;
A
#
# COMPACT_ATOMS: atom_id res chain seq x y z
N MET A 1 5.11 22.96 30.87
CA MET A 1 4.82 22.61 32.28
C MET A 1 5.36 23.71 33.18
N ILE A 2 4.54 24.31 34.05
CA ILE A 2 4.96 25.33 35.03
C ILE A 2 4.57 24.84 36.42
N ILE A 3 5.55 24.71 37.33
CA ILE A 3 5.29 24.39 38.74
C ILE A 3 5.26 25.70 39.53
N LYS A 4 4.15 25.99 40.23
CA LYS A 4 4.04 27.15 41.12
C LYS A 4 3.78 26.66 42.54
N TYR A 5 4.54 27.19 43.50
CA TYR A 5 4.36 26.93 44.92
C TYR A 5 3.72 28.15 45.59
N ASN A 6 2.69 27.93 46.41
CA ASN A 6 2.10 28.92 47.29
C ASN A 6 2.10 28.35 48.72
N GLY A 7 3.17 28.61 49.47
CA GLY A 7 3.20 28.38 50.91
C GLY A 7 2.73 29.59 51.70
N GLU A 8 2.45 29.42 52.99
CA GLU A 8 1.94 30.48 53.89
C GLU A 8 2.89 31.69 54.08
N ASN A 9 4.14 31.60 53.61
CA ASN A 9 5.08 32.73 53.59
C ASN A 9 5.35 33.21 52.16
N SER A 10 4.74 34.35 51.81
CA SER A 10 4.68 35.00 50.50
C SER A 10 6.01 35.48 49.88
N GLN A 11 7.18 35.02 50.36
CA GLN A 11 8.48 35.61 50.00
C GLN A 11 9.37 34.80 49.05
N TYR A 12 9.04 33.57 48.68
CA TYR A 12 9.93 32.77 47.82
C TYR A 12 9.26 32.30 46.52
N LYS A 13 9.64 32.93 45.40
CA LYS A 13 9.40 32.41 44.04
C LYS A 13 10.61 31.60 43.60
N VAL A 14 10.55 30.27 43.68
CA VAL A 14 11.60 29.41 43.12
C VAL A 14 11.37 29.26 41.61
N LYS A 15 12.29 29.77 40.78
CA LYS A 15 12.34 29.46 39.35
C LYS A 15 13.18 28.19 39.16
N THR A 16 12.55 27.06 38.86
CA THR A 16 13.25 25.85 38.43
C THR A 16 13.59 25.93 36.95
N LYS A 17 14.84 25.64 36.60
CA LYS A 17 15.33 25.58 35.21
C LYS A 17 15.16 24.14 34.71
N CYS A 18 14.51 23.96 33.55
CA CYS A 18 14.44 22.64 32.90
C CYS A 18 15.86 22.13 32.62
N LEU A 19 16.15 20.90 33.05
CA LEU A 19 17.37 20.18 32.68
C LEU A 19 17.07 19.25 31.48
N PRO A 20 18.03 19.05 30.56
CA PRO A 20 17.87 18.13 29.44
C PRO A 20 17.77 16.68 29.89
N PHE A 21 17.16 15.86 29.03
CA PHE A 21 16.70 14.49 29.28
C PHE A 21 17.84 13.46 29.23
N ASP A 22 17.97 12.60 30.24
CA ASP A 22 18.89 11.44 30.21
C ASP A 22 18.20 10.21 29.57
N ALA A 23 18.87 9.66 28.56
CA ALA A 23 18.40 8.77 27.50
C ALA A 23 18.01 7.32 27.90
N ALA A 24 17.04 7.13 28.80
CA ALA A 24 16.65 5.77 29.24
C ALA A 24 15.14 5.44 29.17
N CYS A 25 14.30 6.24 28.48
CA CYS A 25 12.89 5.89 28.25
C CYS A 25 12.41 6.36 26.87
N ASN A 26 11.88 5.42 26.06
CA ASN A 26 11.59 5.56 24.61
C ASN A 26 10.31 6.36 24.26
N THR A 27 9.97 7.40 25.03
CA THR A 27 8.87 8.31 24.69
C THR A 27 9.36 9.75 24.74
N ASN A 28 9.47 10.39 23.58
CA ASN A 28 10.10 11.71 23.41
C ASN A 28 9.36 12.90 24.05
N ASN A 29 8.23 12.69 24.74
CA ASN A 29 7.34 13.77 25.21
C ASN A 29 7.08 13.74 26.73
N GLY A 30 8.08 13.43 27.56
CA GLY A 30 7.94 13.41 29.02
C GLY A 30 8.84 14.41 29.74
N THR A 31 8.32 15.14 30.73
CA THR A 31 9.12 15.95 31.67
C THR A 31 9.24 15.21 33.01
N LYS A 32 10.47 14.92 33.48
CA LYS A 32 10.70 14.31 34.80
C LYS A 32 10.81 15.38 35.87
N ILE A 33 10.11 15.20 36.99
CA ILE A 33 10.23 16.03 38.19
C ILE A 33 11.02 15.21 39.23
N ARG A 34 12.02 15.81 39.88
CA ARG A 34 12.71 15.15 40.99
C ARG A 34 11.78 15.05 42.20
N LEU A 35 11.50 13.83 42.64
CA LEU A 35 10.66 13.54 43.82
C LEU A 35 11.21 14.17 45.11
N ILE A 36 12.54 14.24 45.27
CA ILE A 36 13.18 14.86 46.44
C ILE A 36 12.77 16.33 46.55
N THR A 37 12.74 17.06 45.43
CA THR A 37 12.31 18.46 45.39
C THR A 37 10.81 18.62 45.71
N LEU A 38 9.97 17.64 45.36
CA LEU A 38 8.55 17.66 45.74
C LEU A 38 8.36 17.36 47.23
N ASN A 39 9.16 16.47 47.81
CA ASN A 39 9.13 16.12 49.22
C ASN A 39 9.58 17.29 50.11
N GLU A 40 10.67 17.98 49.77
CA GLU A 40 11.14 19.19 50.48
C GLU A 40 10.08 20.32 50.48
N ILE A 41 9.24 20.37 49.44
CA ILE A 41 8.14 21.35 49.31
C ILE A 41 6.91 20.90 50.11
N ALA A 42 6.62 19.60 50.16
CA ALA A 42 5.49 19.04 50.91
C ALA A 42 5.70 19.06 52.44
N GLU A 43 6.95 18.99 52.91
CA GLU A 43 7.29 19.05 54.35
C GLU A 43 6.97 20.41 55.02
N ASN A 44 6.67 21.47 54.24
CA ASN A 44 6.38 22.81 54.74
C ASN A 44 4.89 23.21 54.70
N ASN A 45 3.96 22.25 54.81
CA ASN A 45 2.50 22.47 54.83
C ASN A 45 1.94 23.28 53.63
N GLY A 46 2.65 23.32 52.51
CA GLY A 46 2.21 24.02 51.31
C GLY A 46 1.46 23.10 50.33
N ASN A 47 0.39 23.61 49.74
CA ASN A 47 -0.28 22.92 48.64
C ASN A 47 0.53 23.08 47.34
N ILE A 48 0.90 21.96 46.71
CA ILE A 48 1.59 21.95 45.42
C ILE A 48 0.55 21.81 44.31
N THR A 49 0.38 22.86 43.52
CA THR A 49 -0.48 22.81 42.32
C THR A 49 0.40 22.68 41.08
N VAL A 50 0.33 21.53 40.41
CA VAL A 50 0.99 21.30 39.12
C VAL A 50 0.01 21.62 38.01
N THR A 51 0.25 22.69 37.26
CA THR A 51 -0.55 23.03 36.09
C THR A 51 0.18 22.59 34.82
N ILE A 52 -0.39 21.60 34.14
CA ILE A 52 0.07 21.14 32.84
C ILE A 52 -0.72 21.93 31.79
N ASN A 53 -0.18 23.06 31.37
CA ASN A 53 -0.64 23.71 30.15
C ASN A 53 -0.14 22.87 28.98
N LEU A 54 -1.02 22.10 28.39
CA LEU A 54 -0.82 21.51 27.08
C LEU A 54 -1.05 22.63 26.08
N ASP A 55 0.00 23.09 25.40
CA ASP A 55 -0.18 23.80 24.13
C ASP A 55 -0.66 22.76 23.11
N VAL A 56 -1.93 22.35 23.26
CA VAL A 56 -2.68 21.83 22.13
C VAL A 56 -2.90 23.08 21.30
N GLY A 57 -1.97 23.36 20.37
CA GLY A 57 -2.18 24.42 19.39
C GLY A 57 -3.61 24.28 18.91
N GLU A 58 -4.42 25.32 19.10
CA GLU A 58 -5.80 25.33 18.66
C GLU A 58 -5.77 24.89 17.20
N SER A 59 -6.21 23.66 16.93
CA SER A 59 -6.69 23.38 15.60
C SER A 59 -7.88 24.30 15.48
N GLU A 60 -7.75 25.39 14.72
CA GLU A 60 -8.91 26.04 14.15
C GLU A 60 -9.73 24.91 13.55
N ASN A 61 -10.83 24.55 14.22
CA ASN A 61 -11.70 23.50 13.74
C ASN A 61 -12.26 24.03 12.43
N VAL A 62 -11.72 23.54 11.32
CA VAL A 62 -12.24 23.83 9.99
C VAL A 62 -13.73 23.54 10.06
N ASN A 63 -14.54 24.56 9.77
CA ASN A 63 -16.00 24.48 9.87
C ASN A 63 -16.49 23.20 9.17
N GLU A 64 -17.36 22.43 9.82
CA GLU A 64 -17.89 21.16 9.30
C GLU A 64 -18.54 21.34 7.92
N GLU A 65 -19.18 22.48 7.67
CA GLU A 65 -19.74 22.83 6.35
C GLU A 65 -18.65 23.02 5.28
N VAL A 66 -17.47 23.50 5.66
CA VAL A 66 -16.31 23.60 4.75
C VAL A 66 -15.73 22.21 4.46
N LEU A 67 -15.72 21.30 5.44
CA LEU A 67 -15.29 19.92 5.23
C LEU A 67 -16.22 19.18 4.25
N LYS A 68 -17.54 19.40 4.34
CA LYS A 68 -18.52 18.84 3.39
C LYS A 68 -18.26 19.29 1.95
N CYS A 69 -17.82 20.53 1.73
CA CYS A 69 -17.41 21.01 0.40
C CYS A 69 -16.16 20.28 -0.14
N LEU A 70 -15.36 19.66 0.73
CA LEU A 70 -14.18 18.88 0.40
C LEU A 70 -14.48 17.38 0.27
N GLU A 71 -15.69 16.91 0.58
CA GLU A 71 -16.07 15.50 0.43
C GLU A 71 -16.38 15.15 -1.03
N CYS A 72 -15.86 14.01 -1.47
CA CYS A 72 -16.18 13.51 -2.79
C CYS A 72 -17.64 13.00 -2.81
N PRO A 73 -18.48 13.44 -3.76
CA PRO A 73 -19.90 13.03 -3.81
C PRO A 73 -20.11 11.54 -4.13
N VAL A 74 -19.05 10.80 -4.48
CA VAL A 74 -19.13 9.38 -4.85
C VAL A 74 -18.72 8.48 -3.70
N CYS A 75 -17.56 8.72 -3.07
CA CYS A 75 -17.08 7.88 -1.97
C CYS A 75 -17.31 8.47 -0.57
N GLN A 76 -17.80 9.71 -0.47
CA GLN A 76 -18.03 10.44 0.78
C GLN A 76 -16.77 10.55 1.66
N GLN A 77 -15.59 10.47 1.03
CA GLN A 77 -14.30 10.70 1.69
C GLN A 77 -13.81 12.09 1.35
N LEU A 78 -13.06 12.70 2.27
CA LEU A 78 -12.36 13.95 2.02
C LEU A 78 -11.40 13.80 0.82
N MET A 79 -11.57 14.67 -0.16
CA MET A 79 -10.77 14.68 -1.38
C MET A 79 -9.31 15.05 -1.07
N ARG A 80 -8.37 14.35 -1.72
CA ARG A 80 -6.94 14.64 -1.66
C ARG A 80 -6.43 14.99 -3.07
N PRO A 81 -5.38 15.80 -3.22
CA PRO A 81 -4.81 16.10 -4.53
C PRO A 81 -4.30 14.81 -5.22
N PRO A 82 -4.46 14.68 -6.55
CA PRO A 82 -5.14 15.61 -7.45
C PRO A 82 -6.67 15.55 -7.31
N ILE A 83 -7.31 16.72 -7.32
CA ILE A 83 -8.77 16.86 -7.31
C ILE A 83 -9.22 17.32 -8.70
N TYR A 84 -10.16 16.60 -9.29
CA TYR A 84 -10.64 16.88 -10.65
C TYR A 84 -12.03 17.49 -10.63
N GLN A 85 -12.37 18.26 -11.66
CA GLN A 85 -13.69 18.84 -11.82
C GLN A 85 -14.33 18.49 -13.16
N CYS A 86 -15.66 18.47 -13.21
CA CYS A 86 -16.38 18.44 -14.48
C CYS A 86 -16.36 19.82 -15.16
N THR A 87 -16.86 19.91 -16.40
CA THR A 87 -16.93 21.17 -17.15
C THR A 87 -17.73 22.27 -16.44
N THR A 88 -18.67 21.91 -15.55
CA THR A 88 -19.46 22.86 -14.76
C THR A 88 -18.92 23.12 -13.34
N GLY A 89 -17.79 22.52 -12.93
CA GLY A 89 -17.15 22.81 -11.64
C GLY A 89 -17.40 21.83 -10.47
N HIS A 90 -18.21 20.78 -10.61
CA HIS A 90 -18.35 19.75 -9.55
C HIS A 90 -17.04 18.96 -9.40
N SER A 91 -16.58 18.80 -8.16
CA SER A 91 -15.26 18.22 -7.84
C SER A 91 -15.33 16.76 -7.40
N PHE A 92 -14.29 16.00 -7.74
CA PHE A 92 -14.14 14.56 -7.50
C PHE A 92 -12.71 14.21 -7.08
N CYS A 93 -12.56 13.23 -6.19
CA CYS A 93 -11.24 12.68 -5.89
C CYS A 93 -10.67 11.93 -7.11
N ASN A 94 -9.34 11.81 -7.17
CA ASN A 94 -8.64 11.07 -8.22
C ASN A 94 -9.19 9.64 -8.45
N ILE A 95 -9.48 8.91 -7.37
CA ILE A 95 -9.90 7.51 -7.42
C ILE A 95 -11.30 7.37 -8.06
N CYS A 96 -12.24 8.24 -7.70
CA CYS A 96 -13.58 8.20 -8.27
C CYS A 96 -13.59 8.75 -9.69
N ARG A 97 -12.78 9.78 -10.00
CA ARG A 97 -12.70 10.37 -11.34
C ARG A 97 -12.37 9.33 -12.42
N THR A 98 -11.48 8.36 -12.15
CA THR A 98 -11.09 7.34 -13.14
C THR A 98 -12.18 6.30 -13.41
N LYS A 99 -13.19 6.19 -12.54
CA LYS A 99 -14.29 5.22 -12.65
C LYS A 99 -15.55 5.80 -13.29
N LEU A 100 -15.55 7.11 -13.56
CA LEU A 100 -16.71 7.82 -14.08
C LEU A 100 -16.49 8.23 -15.53
N ASN A 101 -17.55 8.12 -16.33
CA ASN A 101 -17.59 8.62 -17.71
C ASN A 101 -18.19 10.04 -17.78
N GLU A 102 -19.11 10.37 -16.86
CA GLU A 102 -19.79 11.65 -16.77
C GLU A 102 -19.97 12.09 -15.31
N CYS A 103 -20.30 13.36 -15.11
CA CYS A 103 -20.53 13.92 -13.79
C CYS A 103 -21.80 13.34 -13.15
N THR A 104 -21.70 12.73 -11.97
CA THR A 104 -22.86 12.18 -11.25
C THR A 104 -23.85 13.24 -10.77
N THR A 105 -23.41 14.49 -10.64
CA THR A 105 -24.25 15.60 -10.17
C THR A 105 -25.01 16.29 -11.30
N CYS A 106 -24.35 16.59 -12.43
CA CYS A 106 -24.95 17.38 -13.52
C CYS A 106 -25.02 16.67 -14.88
N ARG A 107 -24.55 15.41 -14.96
CA ARG A 107 -24.52 14.58 -16.19
C ARG A 107 -23.76 15.19 -17.37
N GLN A 108 -22.92 16.20 -17.10
CA GLN A 108 -22.04 16.78 -18.10
C GLN A 108 -20.74 15.97 -18.24
N PRO A 109 -20.06 16.05 -19.40
CA PRO A 109 -18.77 15.42 -19.60
C PRO A 109 -17.77 15.81 -18.51
N LEU A 110 -16.99 14.83 -18.06
CA LEU A 110 -15.89 15.10 -17.14
C LEU A 110 -14.73 15.69 -17.93
N SER A 111 -14.09 16.74 -17.40
CA SER A 111 -12.82 17.22 -17.95
C SER A 111 -11.65 16.53 -17.21
N ASN A 112 -10.44 16.75 -17.72
CA ASN A 112 -9.20 16.42 -17.01
C ASN A 112 -8.65 17.63 -16.24
N THR A 113 -9.47 18.66 -16.04
CA THR A 113 -9.09 19.89 -15.34
C THR A 113 -9.00 19.61 -13.84
N ARG A 114 -7.89 20.02 -13.22
CA ARG A 114 -7.72 19.96 -11.76
C ARG A 114 -8.30 21.20 -11.09
N ASN A 115 -8.76 21.03 -9.85
CA ASN A 115 -9.24 22.10 -8.99
C ASN A 115 -8.13 22.50 -7.99
N PHE A 116 -7.17 23.30 -8.44
CA PHE A 116 -6.03 23.74 -7.62
C PHE A 116 -6.45 24.55 -6.39
N SER A 117 -7.56 25.29 -6.47
CA SER A 117 -8.10 26.04 -5.31
C SER A 117 -8.48 25.07 -4.20
N LEU A 118 -9.24 24.03 -4.53
CA LEU A 118 -9.67 23.02 -3.55
C LEU A 118 -8.49 22.18 -3.05
N GLU A 119 -7.51 21.89 -3.92
CA GLU A 119 -6.26 21.27 -3.50
C GLU A 119 -5.48 22.14 -2.50
N GLY A 120 -5.46 23.46 -2.66
CA GLY A 120 -4.87 24.38 -1.68
C GLY A 120 -5.52 24.27 -0.30
N PHE A 121 -6.84 24.08 -0.24
CA PHE A 121 -7.56 23.88 1.02
C PHE A 121 -7.20 22.56 1.72
N THR A 122 -6.79 21.53 0.97
CA THR A 122 -6.43 20.23 1.57
C THR A 122 -5.27 20.31 2.57
N ALA A 123 -4.43 21.35 2.49
CA ALA A 123 -3.31 21.57 3.40
C ALA A 123 -3.76 21.98 4.83
N PHE A 124 -4.96 22.53 4.98
CA PHE A 124 -5.49 23.01 6.26
C PHE A 124 -6.39 21.98 6.97
N VAL A 125 -6.61 20.81 6.35
CA VAL A 125 -7.48 19.76 6.86
C VAL A 125 -6.65 18.55 7.26
N LYS A 126 -7.09 17.87 8.33
CA LYS A 126 -6.53 16.59 8.75
C LYS A 126 -7.40 15.44 8.26
N TYR A 127 -6.76 14.34 7.90
CA TYR A 127 -7.39 13.14 7.35
C TYR A 127 -7.26 11.99 8.33
N SER A 128 -8.37 11.31 8.59
CA SER A 128 -8.34 10.00 9.23
C SER A 128 -7.73 8.97 8.29
N CYS A 129 -7.01 8.00 8.86
CA CYS A 129 -6.51 6.85 8.13
C CYS A 129 -7.65 6.09 7.42
N ALA A 130 -7.43 5.70 6.16
CA ALA A 130 -8.36 4.84 5.41
C ALA A 130 -8.72 3.53 6.13
N TYR A 131 -7.88 3.08 7.08
CA TYR A 131 -8.09 1.87 7.87
C TYR A 131 -8.69 2.15 9.26
N ASN A 132 -9.34 3.31 9.46
CA ASN A 132 -9.95 3.66 10.75
C ASN A 132 -11.00 2.64 11.22
N GLN A 133 -11.86 2.19 10.30
CA GLN A 133 -12.85 1.15 10.55
C GLN A 133 -12.24 -0.22 10.97
N PHE A 134 -10.94 -0.41 10.74
CA PHE A 134 -10.19 -1.61 11.14
C PHE A 134 -9.37 -1.41 12.42
N GLY A 135 -9.48 -0.24 13.07
CA GLY A 135 -8.85 0.06 14.36
C GLY A 135 -7.78 1.15 14.33
N CYS A 136 -7.48 1.76 13.17
CA CYS A 136 -6.48 2.83 13.09
C CYS A 136 -7.05 4.20 13.46
N ASN A 137 -6.72 4.71 14.65
CA ASN A 137 -7.15 6.06 15.08
C ASN A 137 -6.20 7.18 14.64
N ALA A 138 -5.30 6.91 13.70
CA ALA A 138 -4.30 7.88 13.28
C ALA A 138 -4.92 8.96 12.38
N ILE A 139 -4.52 10.21 12.63
CA ILE A 139 -4.99 11.40 11.92
C ILE A 139 -3.77 12.22 11.53
N PHE A 140 -3.64 12.56 10.25
CA PHE A 140 -2.46 13.26 9.71
C PHE A 140 -2.84 14.34 8.70
N ALA A 141 -1.89 15.23 8.40
CA ALA A 141 -2.00 16.15 7.26
C ALA A 141 -1.89 15.39 5.92
N VAL A 142 -2.31 16.03 4.82
CA VAL A 142 -2.40 15.41 3.49
C VAL A 142 -1.07 14.81 2.98
N ASN A 143 0.06 15.42 3.34
CA ASN A 143 1.41 14.98 2.96
C ASN A 143 1.88 13.75 3.75
N GLU A 144 1.45 13.61 5.00
CA GLU A 144 1.88 12.55 5.92
C GLU A 144 0.96 11.32 5.85
N ILE A 145 -0.35 11.53 5.66
CA ILE A 145 -1.35 10.46 5.68
C ILE A 145 -1.06 9.40 4.61
N SER A 146 -0.60 9.82 3.43
CA SER A 146 -0.27 8.92 2.32
C SER A 146 0.93 8.04 2.63
N GLN A 147 1.87 8.51 3.45
CA GLN A 147 3.01 7.72 3.91
C GLN A 147 2.56 6.73 4.99
N HIS A 148 1.76 7.21 5.96
CA HIS A 148 1.18 6.35 7.00
C HIS A 148 0.37 5.20 6.41
N GLU A 149 -0.54 5.47 5.46
CA GLU A 149 -1.41 4.44 4.88
C GLU A 149 -0.65 3.35 4.10
N ARG A 150 0.58 3.62 3.64
CA ARG A 150 1.41 2.60 2.99
C ARG A 150 1.90 1.54 3.98
N SER A 151 2.27 1.97 5.19
CA SER A 151 2.87 1.15 6.24
C SER A 151 1.98 0.95 7.47
N CYS A 152 0.69 1.29 7.37
CA CYS A 152 -0.26 1.17 8.48
C CYS A 152 -0.41 -0.28 8.92
N GLU A 153 -0.31 -0.54 10.23
CA GLU A 153 -0.47 -1.88 10.82
C GLU A 153 -1.89 -2.47 10.63
N PHE A 154 -2.88 -1.59 10.47
CA PHE A 154 -4.28 -1.96 10.23
C PHE A 154 -4.61 -2.09 8.75
N LYS A 155 -3.62 -1.98 7.86
CA LYS A 155 -3.80 -2.16 6.42
C LYS A 155 -4.36 -3.55 6.13
N VAL A 156 -5.47 -3.56 5.40
CA VAL A 156 -6.16 -4.77 4.93
C VAL A 156 -6.05 -4.86 3.41
N TYR A 157 -6.21 -6.08 2.90
CA TYR A 157 -6.13 -6.40 1.50
C TYR A 157 -7.41 -7.14 1.09
N PRO A 158 -8.07 -6.74 0.00
CA PRO A 158 -9.15 -7.52 -0.57
C PRO A 158 -8.59 -8.80 -1.21
N CYS A 159 -9.41 -9.85 -1.25
CA CYS A 159 -9.14 -11.05 -2.02
C CYS A 159 -8.97 -10.67 -3.50
N PRO A 160 -7.87 -11.07 -4.16
CA PRO A 160 -7.68 -10.82 -5.59
C PRO A 160 -8.67 -11.52 -6.54
N ILE A 161 -9.42 -12.50 -6.07
CA ILE A 161 -10.42 -13.22 -6.88
C ILE A 161 -11.65 -12.33 -7.03
N SER A 162 -12.01 -11.98 -8.27
CA SER A 162 -13.08 -11.02 -8.55
C SER A 162 -14.47 -11.43 -8.06
N SER A 163 -14.70 -12.73 -7.83
CA SER A 163 -15.95 -13.27 -7.29
C SER A 163 -15.90 -13.47 -5.76
N CYS A 164 -14.90 -12.92 -5.07
CA CYS A 164 -14.72 -13.09 -3.63
C CYS A 164 -14.60 -11.74 -2.92
N ASP A 165 -15.53 -11.47 -2.00
CA ASP A 165 -15.60 -10.20 -1.26
C ASP A 165 -14.81 -10.21 0.05
N TYR A 166 -13.96 -11.23 0.28
CA TYR A 166 -13.20 -11.35 1.52
C TYR A 166 -12.14 -10.24 1.64
N VAL A 167 -12.07 -9.57 2.79
CA VAL A 167 -11.11 -8.49 3.07
C VAL A 167 -10.51 -8.70 4.47
N ALA A 168 -9.19 -8.79 4.56
CA ALA A 168 -8.51 -8.98 5.84
C ALA A 168 -7.03 -8.55 5.79
N LYS A 169 -6.31 -8.67 6.91
CA LYS A 169 -4.85 -8.49 6.95
C LYS A 169 -4.15 -9.54 6.07
N TYR A 170 -2.91 -9.26 5.66
CA TYR A 170 -2.14 -10.10 4.73
C TYR A 170 -2.15 -11.60 5.07
N PHE A 171 -1.82 -11.98 6.30
CA PHE A 171 -1.77 -13.38 6.70
C PHE A 171 -3.15 -14.06 6.67
N ALA A 172 -4.21 -13.33 7.03
CA ALA A 172 -5.57 -13.86 6.98
C ALA A 172 -6.04 -14.07 5.52
N VAL A 173 -5.70 -13.16 4.60
CA VAL A 173 -5.96 -13.36 3.16
C VAL A 173 -5.17 -14.55 2.61
N LYS A 174 -3.92 -14.75 3.04
CA LYS A 174 -3.11 -15.92 2.66
C LYS A 174 -3.74 -17.23 3.14
N SER A 175 -4.22 -17.28 4.39
CA SER A 175 -4.92 -18.45 4.92
C SER A 175 -6.26 -18.70 4.20
N HIS A 176 -7.04 -17.65 3.98
CA HIS A 176 -8.27 -17.71 3.19
C HIS A 176 -8.02 -18.30 1.79
N PHE A 177 -6.93 -17.93 1.11
CA PHE A 177 -6.57 -18.51 -0.18
C PHE A 177 -6.30 -20.01 -0.12
N LYS A 178 -5.62 -20.48 0.92
CA LYS A 178 -5.34 -21.92 1.10
C LYS A 178 -6.63 -22.71 1.29
N GLU A 179 -7.60 -22.16 1.98
CA GLU A 179 -8.84 -22.86 2.33
C GLU A 179 -9.88 -22.77 1.20
N MET A 180 -10.04 -21.60 0.58
CA MET A 180 -11.15 -21.30 -0.34
C MET A 180 -10.73 -21.22 -1.82
N HIS A 181 -9.44 -21.05 -2.11
CA HIS A 181 -8.90 -20.84 -3.47
C HIS A 181 -7.61 -21.64 -3.74
N ASN A 182 -7.48 -22.83 -3.13
CA ASN A 182 -6.26 -23.64 -3.18
C ASN A 182 -5.79 -23.92 -4.61
N ASP A 183 -6.72 -24.18 -5.53
CA ASP A 183 -6.42 -24.48 -6.94
C ASP A 183 -5.70 -23.34 -7.66
N CYS A 184 -5.88 -22.10 -7.20
CA CYS A 184 -5.24 -20.92 -7.77
C CYS A 184 -3.95 -20.52 -7.03
N LEU A 185 -3.67 -21.10 -5.87
CA LEU A 185 -2.54 -20.77 -5.01
C LEU A 185 -1.27 -21.55 -5.42
N VAL A 186 -0.13 -20.88 -5.31
CA VAL A 186 1.20 -21.51 -5.38
C VAL A 186 1.88 -21.28 -4.03
N GLU A 187 2.23 -22.36 -3.34
CA GLU A 187 2.84 -22.30 -2.00
C GLU A 187 4.35 -22.06 -2.00
N SER A 188 4.93 -21.89 -3.18
CA SER A 188 6.36 -21.63 -3.43
C SER A 188 6.53 -20.33 -4.21
N THR A 189 7.75 -19.79 -4.26
CA THR A 189 8.12 -18.70 -5.19
C THR A 189 8.27 -19.17 -6.64
N ILE A 190 8.18 -20.48 -6.86
CA ILE A 190 8.29 -21.15 -8.15
C ILE A 190 6.93 -21.72 -8.52
N TYR A 191 6.41 -21.31 -9.67
CA TYR A 191 5.31 -21.99 -10.33
C TYR A 191 5.84 -22.75 -11.54
N GLN A 192 5.55 -24.04 -11.60
CA GLN A 192 5.78 -24.88 -12.78
C GLN A 192 4.45 -25.22 -13.42
N GLY A 193 4.39 -25.05 -14.73
CA GLY A 193 3.26 -25.50 -15.54
C GLY A 193 3.74 -26.12 -16.84
N ASP A 194 2.83 -26.76 -17.52
CA ASP A 194 3.06 -27.39 -18.80
C ASP A 194 1.94 -27.02 -19.78
N PHE A 195 2.22 -27.18 -21.06
CA PHE A 195 1.19 -27.20 -22.08
C PHE A 195 1.61 -28.11 -23.23
N ASP A 196 0.61 -28.69 -23.89
CA ASP A 196 0.82 -29.45 -25.11
C ASP A 196 0.85 -28.49 -26.30
N PRO A 197 1.99 -28.36 -27.01
CA PRO A 197 2.10 -27.45 -28.14
C PRO A 197 1.16 -27.85 -29.29
N ARG A 198 0.75 -29.12 -29.42
CA ARG A 198 -0.12 -29.55 -30.53
C ARG A 198 -1.47 -28.85 -30.54
N TYR A 199 -1.97 -28.44 -29.37
CA TYR A 199 -3.23 -27.72 -29.24
C TYR A 199 -3.05 -26.21 -29.35
N ASN A 200 -2.36 -25.73 -30.39
CA ASN A 200 -2.10 -24.30 -30.66
C ASN A 200 -3.20 -23.60 -31.47
N CYS A 201 -4.42 -24.14 -31.46
CA CYS A 201 -5.56 -23.58 -32.18
C CYS A 201 -6.41 -22.61 -31.34
N CYS A 202 -6.24 -22.61 -30.02
CA CYS A 202 -7.07 -21.83 -29.09
C CYS A 202 -6.18 -20.99 -28.16
N THR A 203 -6.65 -19.77 -27.88
CA THR A 203 -6.05 -18.96 -26.82
C THR A 203 -6.37 -19.58 -25.46
N SER A 204 -5.38 -19.65 -24.57
CA SER A 204 -5.56 -20.13 -23.21
C SER A 204 -4.94 -19.17 -22.22
N GLU A 205 -5.58 -19.01 -21.06
CA GLU A 205 -5.08 -18.18 -19.96
C GLU A 205 -5.05 -18.99 -18.66
N THR A 206 -3.89 -19.01 -18.02
CA THR A 206 -3.68 -19.59 -16.69
C THR A 206 -3.33 -18.46 -15.73
N VAL A 207 -4.08 -18.35 -14.65
CA VAL A 207 -3.84 -17.36 -13.58
C VAL A 207 -3.52 -18.10 -12.29
N LYS A 208 -2.42 -17.70 -11.64
CA LYS A 208 -2.01 -18.23 -10.33
C LYS A 208 -1.62 -17.10 -9.39
N TYR A 209 -1.70 -17.34 -8.09
CA TYR A 209 -1.40 -16.38 -7.05
C TYR A 209 -0.30 -16.90 -6.12
N LEU A 210 0.63 -16.02 -5.75
CA LEU A 210 1.77 -16.33 -4.88
C LEU A 210 1.80 -15.30 -3.75
N PHE A 211 2.18 -15.72 -2.55
CA PHE A 211 2.20 -14.87 -1.35
C PHE A 211 3.58 -14.91 -0.68
N GLU A 212 4.39 -13.87 -0.89
CA GLU A 212 5.78 -13.83 -0.43
C GLU A 212 6.20 -12.39 -0.05
N HIS A 213 7.04 -12.22 0.98
CA HIS A 213 7.51 -10.90 1.45
C HIS A 213 6.39 -9.85 1.67
N CYS A 214 5.26 -10.25 2.25
CA CYS A 214 4.06 -9.40 2.40
C CYS A 214 3.44 -8.92 1.08
N ASN A 215 3.90 -9.40 -0.08
CA ASN A 215 3.36 -9.10 -1.40
C ASN A 215 2.46 -10.24 -1.89
N ILE A 216 1.42 -9.87 -2.63
CA ILE A 216 0.51 -10.77 -3.33
C ILE A 216 0.82 -10.65 -4.82
N TYR A 217 1.32 -11.71 -5.42
CA TYR A 217 1.68 -11.77 -6.83
C TYR A 217 0.58 -12.47 -7.62
N LYS A 218 0.18 -11.88 -8.75
CA LYS A 218 -0.67 -12.50 -9.76
C LYS A 218 0.20 -12.88 -10.95
N PHE A 219 0.46 -14.16 -11.10
CA PHE A 219 1.05 -14.75 -12.30
C PHE A 219 -0.04 -14.98 -13.34
N THR A 220 0.23 -14.56 -14.58
CA THR A 220 -0.64 -14.77 -15.73
C THR A 220 0.19 -15.34 -16.87
N PHE A 221 -0.18 -16.53 -17.32
CA PHE A 221 0.32 -17.13 -18.55
C PHE A 221 -0.78 -17.07 -19.60
N LYS A 222 -0.51 -16.40 -20.72
CA LYS A 222 -1.40 -16.37 -21.87
C LYS A 222 -0.71 -17.00 -23.06
N ARG A 223 -1.42 -17.91 -23.70
CA ARG A 223 -0.99 -18.55 -24.93
C ARG A 223 -1.91 -18.13 -26.06
N SER A 224 -1.30 -17.80 -27.17
CA SER A 224 -1.94 -17.55 -28.47
C SER A 224 -1.23 -18.38 -29.53
N ASN A 225 -1.76 -18.39 -30.74
CA ASN A 225 -1.21 -19.17 -31.84
C ASN A 225 0.23 -18.75 -32.20
N GLU A 226 0.58 -17.48 -31.97
CA GLU A 226 1.88 -16.92 -32.35
C GLU A 226 2.83 -16.78 -31.17
N VAL A 227 2.29 -16.49 -29.97
CA VAL A 227 3.10 -16.06 -28.83
C VAL A 227 2.59 -16.68 -27.52
N CYS A 228 3.55 -17.17 -26.73
CA CYS A 228 3.40 -17.46 -25.32
C CYS A 228 3.88 -16.26 -24.50
N SER A 229 3.01 -15.66 -23.70
CA SER A 229 3.31 -14.49 -22.86
C SER A 229 3.12 -14.80 -21.38
N PHE A 230 4.04 -14.28 -20.58
CA PHE A 230 4.09 -14.47 -19.14
C PHE A 230 4.17 -13.10 -18.48
N GLN A 231 3.40 -12.92 -17.41
CA GLN A 231 3.34 -11.66 -16.67
C GLN A 231 3.20 -11.95 -15.18
N VAL A 232 3.93 -11.19 -14.36
CA VAL A 232 3.77 -11.19 -12.90
C VAL A 232 3.45 -9.76 -12.44
N ARG A 233 2.36 -9.62 -11.67
CA ARG A 233 1.91 -8.35 -11.11
C ARG A 233 1.85 -8.42 -9.58
N ILE A 234 2.33 -7.39 -8.91
CA ILE A 234 2.18 -7.20 -7.46
C ILE A 234 0.88 -6.43 -7.23
N LEU A 235 0.00 -6.96 -6.37
CA LEU A 235 -1.36 -6.44 -6.18
C LEU A 235 -1.48 -5.41 -5.06
N ASN A 236 -0.55 -5.42 -4.12
CA ASN A 236 -0.67 -4.70 -2.87
C ASN A 236 0.51 -3.75 -2.57
N ASP A 237 1.48 -3.67 -3.49
CA ASP A 237 2.64 -2.76 -3.57
C ASP A 237 3.08 -2.21 -2.20
N VAL A 238 3.63 -3.11 -1.37
CA VAL A 238 3.91 -2.81 0.05
C VAL A 238 5.19 -1.97 0.22
N ASP A 239 6.13 -2.05 -0.71
CA ASP A 239 7.43 -1.37 -0.60
C ASP A 239 7.90 -0.81 -1.96
N THR A 240 8.02 0.51 -2.04
CA THR A 240 8.48 1.21 -3.25
C THR A 240 10.00 1.14 -3.46
N ASN A 241 10.77 0.68 -2.46
CA ASN A 241 12.23 0.65 -2.53
C ASN A 241 12.78 -0.68 -3.03
N SER A 242 12.06 -1.80 -2.81
CA SER A 242 12.44 -3.10 -3.36
C SER A 242 11.93 -3.27 -4.79
N LYS A 243 12.82 -3.68 -5.69
CA LYS A 243 12.44 -4.06 -7.06
C LYS A 243 12.30 -5.57 -7.12
N PHE A 244 11.17 -6.06 -7.59
CA PHE A 244 10.95 -7.49 -7.81
C PHE A 244 10.99 -7.79 -9.31
N PHE A 245 11.60 -8.92 -9.67
CA PHE A 245 11.63 -9.41 -11.04
C PHE A 245 11.26 -10.88 -11.06
N TYR A 246 10.77 -11.34 -12.20
CA TYR A 246 10.46 -12.75 -12.41
C TYR A 246 11.30 -13.28 -13.56
N VAL A 247 11.70 -14.54 -13.43
CA VAL A 247 12.44 -15.29 -14.43
C VAL A 247 11.53 -16.39 -14.94
N VAL A 248 11.31 -16.41 -16.25
CA VAL A 248 10.62 -17.50 -16.92
C VAL A 248 11.65 -18.34 -17.62
N SER A 249 11.59 -19.63 -17.35
CA SER A 249 12.39 -20.60 -18.06
C SER A 249 11.56 -21.67 -18.70
N ILE A 250 11.96 -22.05 -19.90
CA ILE A 250 11.34 -23.11 -20.68
C ILE A 250 12.39 -24.19 -20.86
N SER A 251 12.03 -25.40 -20.46
CA SER A 251 12.93 -26.55 -20.46
C SER A 251 12.26 -27.73 -21.12
N ASP A 252 13.05 -28.47 -21.89
CA ASP A 252 12.68 -29.78 -22.38
C ASP A 252 12.78 -30.81 -21.22
N PRO A 253 11.70 -31.55 -20.90
CA PRO A 253 11.72 -32.58 -19.85
C PRO A 253 12.80 -33.64 -20.04
N GLU A 254 13.08 -34.03 -21.29
CA GLU A 254 14.05 -35.07 -21.65
C GLU A 254 15.48 -34.49 -21.74
N ARG A 255 15.61 -33.20 -22.07
CA ARG A 255 16.90 -32.51 -22.25
C ARG A 255 17.05 -31.32 -21.32
N LYS A 256 17.14 -31.58 -20.02
CA LYS A 256 17.30 -30.55 -18.96
C LYS A 256 18.46 -29.55 -19.16
N GLN A 257 19.45 -29.87 -20.01
CA GLN A 257 20.55 -28.95 -20.33
C GLN A 257 20.18 -27.87 -21.36
N ARG A 258 19.10 -28.02 -22.14
CA ARG A 258 18.56 -26.98 -23.03
C ARG A 258 17.47 -26.20 -22.29
N LYS A 259 17.80 -24.98 -21.88
CA LYS A 259 16.90 -24.07 -21.15
C LYS A 259 16.87 -22.71 -21.84
N MET A 260 15.70 -22.26 -22.29
CA MET A 260 15.49 -20.86 -22.65
C MET A 260 15.13 -20.09 -21.39
N THR A 261 15.74 -18.92 -21.16
CA THR A 261 15.42 -18.11 -19.99
C THR A 261 15.26 -16.65 -20.41
N LYS A 262 14.19 -16.01 -19.94
CA LYS A 262 13.94 -14.58 -20.07
C LYS A 262 13.43 -14.05 -18.74
N SER A 263 13.65 -12.77 -18.46
CA SER A 263 13.23 -12.13 -17.21
C SER A 263 12.67 -10.75 -17.46
N ASN A 264 11.77 -10.30 -16.59
CA ASN A 264 11.28 -8.93 -16.60
C ASN A 264 10.90 -8.48 -15.17
N LEU A 265 10.65 -7.18 -14.97
CA LEU A 265 10.20 -6.63 -13.70
C LEU A 265 8.75 -7.03 -13.41
N CYS A 266 8.44 -7.26 -12.13
CA CYS A 266 7.07 -7.41 -11.69
C CYS A 266 6.35 -6.05 -11.79
N LEU A 267 5.15 -6.04 -12.37
CA LEU A 267 4.37 -4.82 -12.54
C LEU A 267 3.68 -4.43 -11.23
N THR A 268 3.64 -3.14 -10.90
CA THR A 268 2.91 -2.60 -9.73
C THR A 268 1.64 -1.85 -10.09
N ARG A 269 1.38 -1.64 -11.39
CA ARG A 269 0.21 -0.91 -11.90
C ARG A 269 -0.43 -1.68 -13.04
N ASP A 270 -1.71 -1.39 -13.29
CA ASP A 270 -2.42 -1.89 -14.46
C ASP A 270 -1.91 -1.16 -15.70
N VAL A 271 -0.90 -1.75 -16.35
CA VAL A 271 -0.33 -1.29 -17.61
C VAL A 271 -0.85 -2.19 -18.73
N PRO A 272 -1.27 -1.65 -19.88
CA PRO A 272 -1.60 -2.45 -21.04
C PRO A 272 -0.48 -3.44 -21.38
N ILE A 273 -0.86 -4.66 -21.77
CA ILE A 273 0.10 -5.68 -22.21
C ILE A 273 0.75 -5.16 -23.49
N THR A 274 2.04 -4.85 -23.40
CA THR A 274 2.91 -4.52 -24.53
C THR A 274 4.16 -5.40 -24.42
N ASP A 275 4.86 -5.62 -25.54
CA ASP A 275 6.05 -6.48 -25.58
C ASP A 275 7.14 -6.08 -24.57
N TYR A 276 7.15 -4.83 -24.10
CA TYR A 276 8.11 -4.32 -23.13
C TYR A 276 7.81 -4.74 -21.67
N ASN A 277 6.54 -5.04 -21.36
CA ASN A 277 6.07 -5.25 -19.99
C ASN A 277 5.75 -6.72 -19.66
N VAL A 278 6.06 -7.64 -20.58
CA VAL A 278 5.85 -9.08 -20.43
C VAL A 278 7.08 -9.85 -20.87
N VAL A 279 7.20 -11.10 -20.45
CA VAL A 279 8.13 -12.05 -21.04
C VAL A 279 7.38 -12.82 -22.11
N SER A 280 7.84 -12.75 -23.37
CA SER A 280 7.22 -13.44 -24.49
C SER A 280 8.19 -14.39 -25.21
N PHE A 281 7.65 -15.49 -25.74
CA PHE A 281 8.34 -16.43 -26.60
C PHE A 281 7.51 -16.64 -27.86
N LEU A 282 8.14 -16.54 -29.03
CA LEU A 282 7.49 -16.87 -30.29
C LEU A 282 7.26 -18.38 -30.33
N TYR A 283 6.08 -18.77 -30.80
CA TYR A 283 5.72 -20.17 -30.90
C TYR A 283 6.69 -20.94 -31.84
N SER A 284 7.17 -20.30 -32.91
CA SER A 284 8.21 -20.84 -33.79
C SER A 284 9.50 -21.20 -33.05
N ASP A 285 9.92 -20.37 -32.11
CA ASP A 285 11.14 -20.59 -31.34
C ASP A 285 10.95 -21.79 -30.42
N LEU A 286 9.78 -21.92 -29.80
CA LEU A 286 9.43 -23.04 -28.93
C LEU A 286 9.41 -24.37 -29.70
N LEU A 287 8.92 -24.37 -30.94
CA LEU A 287 8.95 -25.56 -31.80
C LEU A 287 10.37 -25.95 -32.22
N SER A 288 11.28 -24.98 -32.40
CA SER A 288 12.68 -25.27 -32.74
C SER A 288 13.47 -25.93 -31.59
N TYR A 289 12.94 -25.85 -30.37
CA TYR A 289 13.49 -26.50 -29.18
C TYR A 289 13.06 -27.97 -29.03
N ARG A 290 12.27 -28.51 -29.97
CA ARG A 290 11.68 -29.86 -29.94
C ARG A 290 12.66 -30.97 -30.35
N ASP A 291 12.46 -32.16 -29.78
CA ASP A 291 12.70 -33.43 -30.48
C ASP A 291 11.35 -34.16 -30.71
N PHE A 292 11.14 -34.72 -31.89
CA PHE A 292 9.79 -35.11 -32.38
C PHE A 292 9.33 -36.52 -31.95
N SER A 293 10.05 -37.17 -31.05
CA SER A 293 9.91 -38.61 -30.81
C SER A 293 8.75 -39.03 -29.89
N ASN A 294 8.24 -38.18 -29.00
CA ASN A 294 7.17 -38.56 -28.06
C ASN A 294 6.17 -37.44 -27.76
N ASN A 295 5.10 -37.77 -27.02
CA ASN A 295 3.99 -36.91 -26.56
C ASN A 295 4.46 -35.76 -25.62
N ASP A 296 5.50 -35.01 -26.00
CA ASP A 296 6.23 -34.16 -25.07
C ASP A 296 5.53 -32.80 -24.88
N GLN A 297 5.18 -32.56 -23.62
CA GLN A 297 4.70 -31.27 -23.15
C GLN A 297 5.86 -30.29 -23.02
N ILE A 298 5.60 -29.01 -23.29
CA ILE A 298 6.55 -27.94 -22.98
C ILE A 298 6.35 -27.55 -21.52
N VAL A 299 7.40 -27.69 -20.71
CA VAL A 299 7.40 -27.29 -19.30
C VAL A 299 8.00 -25.89 -19.18
N TYR A 300 7.29 -25.03 -18.47
CA TYR A 300 7.76 -23.71 -18.09
C TYR A 300 7.78 -23.56 -16.57
N CYS A 301 8.78 -22.82 -16.08
CA CYS A 301 8.90 -22.43 -14.69
C CYS A 301 8.96 -20.91 -14.60
N CYS A 302 8.14 -20.33 -13.74
CA CYS A 302 8.19 -18.91 -13.38
C CYS A 302 8.64 -18.79 -11.92
N GLU A 303 9.69 -18.03 -11.70
CA GLU A 303 10.32 -17.86 -10.38
C GLU A 303 10.49 -16.38 -10.06
N ILE A 304 10.11 -15.98 -8.84
CA ILE A 304 10.09 -14.58 -8.42
C ILE A 304 11.28 -14.28 -7.51
N TYR A 305 11.95 -13.16 -7.76
CA TYR A 305 13.14 -12.72 -7.07
C TYR A 305 12.99 -11.28 -6.56
N GLU A 306 13.60 -11.01 -5.40
CA GLU A 306 13.79 -9.66 -4.88
C GLU A 306 15.19 -9.15 -5.23
N PHE A 307 15.27 -7.99 -5.86
CA PHE A 307 16.53 -7.29 -6.06
C PHE A 307 16.87 -6.49 -4.80
N LYS A 308 17.90 -6.94 -4.08
CA LYS A 308 18.51 -6.19 -2.98
C LYS A 308 19.74 -5.44 -3.52
N PRO A 309 19.71 -4.10 -3.64
CA PRO A 309 20.92 -3.37 -4.01
C PRO A 309 22.00 -3.66 -2.97
N VAL A 310 23.16 -4.13 -3.43
CA VAL A 310 24.35 -4.22 -2.57
C VAL A 310 24.71 -2.78 -2.21
N MET A 311 24.60 -2.41 -0.93
CA MET A 311 25.13 -1.14 -0.46
C MET A 311 26.66 -1.20 -0.59
N LEU A 312 27.20 -0.44 -1.54
CA LEU A 312 28.63 -0.18 -1.70
C LEU A 312 29.11 0.81 -0.63
#